data_AF-A0A1J5P4Q5-F1
#
_entry.id   AF-A0A1J5P4Q5-F1
#
_cell.length_a   1.000
_cell.length_b   1.000
_cell.length_c   1.000
_cell.angle_alpha   90.00
_cell.angle_beta   90.00
_cell.angle_gamma   90.00
#
_symmetry.space_group_name_H-M   'P 1'
#
loop_
_entity.id
_entity.type
_entity.pdbx_description
1 polymer ?
#
loop_
_entity_poly.entity_id
_entity_poly.type
_entity_poly.pdbx_seq_one_letter_code
_entity_poly.pdbx_strand_id
1 'polypeptide(L)'
;MEAVLDRARHDRSLTAIAVNDRALFDAAGYYGRDFLASPGAPPLRMWVRAAAPKGQAGTDDSLGQAEGGRVLAASLDKRFLNEMTADFRTTSDHAISSIWLDRDHRRRMVTFVGEGFQPRPRDPVSGPPTPP
;
A
#
# COMPACT_ATOMS: atom_id res chain seq x y z
N MET A 1 -11.39 -2.82 5.87
CA MET A 1 -10.02 -3.35 5.97
C MET A 1 -9.97 -4.86 5.76
N GLU A 2 -10.97 -5.60 6.21
CA GLU A 2 -11.06 -7.06 6.02
C GLU A 2 -10.76 -7.54 4.60
N ALA A 3 -11.26 -6.88 3.55
CA ALA A 3 -11.01 -7.30 2.16
C ALA A 3 -9.52 -7.40 1.77
N VAL A 4 -8.66 -6.49 2.27
CA VAL A 4 -7.21 -6.53 1.97
C VAL A 4 -6.53 -7.61 2.81
N LEU A 5 -6.90 -7.77 4.08
CA LEU A 5 -6.34 -8.81 4.94
C LEU A 5 -6.78 -10.21 4.49
N ASP A 6 -8.01 -10.36 4.05
CA ASP A 6 -8.56 -11.59 3.48
C ASP A 6 -7.80 -11.98 2.21
N ARG A 7 -7.63 -11.04 1.28
CA ARG A 7 -6.82 -11.25 0.08
C ARG A 7 -5.38 -11.65 0.44
N ALA A 8 -4.78 -11.00 1.42
CA ALA A 8 -3.42 -11.31 1.87
C ALA A 8 -3.29 -12.68 2.54
N ARG A 9 -4.32 -13.14 3.25
CA ARG A 9 -4.34 -14.48 3.86
C ARG A 9 -4.38 -15.59 2.81
N HIS A 10 -5.09 -15.36 1.72
CA HIS A 10 -5.25 -16.35 0.64
C HIS A 10 -4.06 -16.40 -0.32
N ASP A 11 -3.25 -15.34 -0.40
CA ASP A 11 -2.10 -15.26 -1.30
C ASP A 11 -0.78 -15.33 -0.53
N ARG A 12 -0.26 -16.55 -0.35
CA ARG A 12 1.00 -16.81 0.36
C ARG A 12 2.25 -16.40 -0.43
N SER A 13 2.10 -15.96 -1.68
CA SER A 13 3.24 -15.52 -2.51
C SER A 13 3.60 -14.05 -2.32
N LEU A 14 2.81 -13.32 -1.52
CA LEU A 14 3.04 -11.91 -1.25
C LEU A 14 4.34 -11.69 -0.47
N THR A 15 5.15 -10.74 -0.93
CA THR A 15 6.37 -10.30 -0.24
C THR A 15 6.11 -9.10 0.66
N ALA A 16 5.03 -8.35 0.44
CA ALA A 16 4.58 -7.25 1.30
C ALA A 16 3.10 -6.89 1.04
N ILE A 17 2.51 -6.16 1.97
CA ILE A 17 1.28 -5.38 1.79
C ILE A 17 1.66 -3.91 1.86
N ALA A 18 1.30 -3.11 0.86
CA ALA A 18 1.63 -1.69 0.82
C ALA A 18 0.38 -0.82 0.77
N VAL A 19 0.33 0.22 1.60
CA VAL A 19 -0.79 1.19 1.62
C VAL A 19 -0.30 2.62 1.42
N ASN A 20 -1.09 3.46 0.75
CA ASN A 20 -0.70 4.85 0.46
C ASN A 20 -1.26 5.90 1.44
N ASP A 21 -2.06 5.48 2.41
CA ASP A 21 -2.75 6.36 3.34
C ASP A 21 -2.49 5.93 4.79
N ARG A 22 -2.26 6.91 5.65
CA ARG A 22 -1.90 6.66 7.04
C ARG A 22 -3.04 6.01 7.83
N ALA A 23 -4.29 6.42 7.60
CA ALA A 23 -5.43 5.82 8.29
C ALA A 23 -5.64 4.37 7.86
N LEU A 24 -5.35 4.02 6.59
CA LEU A 24 -5.32 2.63 6.15
C LEU A 24 -4.23 1.82 6.83
N PHE A 25 -3.02 2.38 6.97
CA PHE A 25 -1.91 1.70 7.65
C PHE A 25 -2.23 1.40 9.11
N ASP A 26 -2.69 2.42 9.84
CA ASP A 26 -3.04 2.28 11.26
C ASP A 26 -4.20 1.28 11.45
N ALA A 27 -5.21 1.32 10.58
CA ALA A 27 -6.32 0.36 10.61
C ALA A 27 -5.87 -1.07 10.24
N ALA A 28 -5.03 -1.23 9.22
CA ALA A 28 -4.52 -2.54 8.81
C ALA A 28 -3.64 -3.17 9.90
N GLY A 29 -2.77 -2.37 10.52
CA GLY A 29 -1.96 -2.79 11.66
C GLY A 29 -2.84 -3.18 12.85
N TYR A 30 -3.83 -2.36 13.21
CA TYR A 30 -4.68 -2.61 14.37
C TYR A 30 -5.60 -3.83 14.21
N TYR A 31 -6.34 -3.91 13.10
CA TYR A 31 -7.31 -4.98 12.85
C TYR A 31 -6.67 -6.24 12.27
N GLY A 32 -5.49 -6.13 11.68
CA GLY A 32 -4.74 -7.24 11.10
C GLY A 32 -3.65 -7.81 11.98
N ARG A 33 -3.41 -7.25 13.17
CA ARG A 33 -2.26 -7.57 14.05
C ARG A 33 -2.01 -9.07 14.23
N ASP A 34 -3.04 -9.87 14.46
CA ASP A 34 -2.89 -11.31 14.71
C ASP A 34 -2.38 -12.05 13.46
N PHE A 35 -2.87 -11.65 12.29
CA PHE A 35 -2.38 -12.19 11.01
C PHE A 35 -0.97 -11.70 10.71
N LEU A 36 -0.72 -10.40 10.87
CA LEU A 36 0.58 -9.79 10.55
C LEU A 36 1.69 -10.26 11.50
N ALA A 37 1.36 -10.65 12.73
CA ALA A 37 2.30 -11.24 13.69
C ALA A 37 2.57 -12.74 13.42
N SER A 38 1.83 -13.38 12.52
CA SER A 38 2.00 -14.80 12.23
C SER A 38 3.32 -15.06 11.47
N PRO A 39 4.04 -16.16 11.75
CA PRO A 39 5.24 -16.52 11.00
C PRO A 39 4.97 -16.62 9.49
N GLY A 40 5.80 -15.94 8.69
CA GLY A 40 5.68 -15.92 7.23
C GLY A 40 4.55 -15.05 6.69
N ALA A 41 3.89 -14.24 7.53
CA ALA A 41 3.01 -13.20 7.04
C ALA A 41 3.82 -12.10 6.32
N PRO A 42 3.30 -11.55 5.19
CA PRO A 42 3.95 -10.43 4.54
C PRO A 42 3.94 -9.20 5.45
N PRO A 43 5.03 -8.42 5.53
CA PRO A 43 5.07 -7.18 6.29
C PRO A 43 4.08 -6.15 5.73
N LEU A 44 3.53 -5.33 6.63
CA LEU A 44 2.73 -4.16 6.26
C LEU A 44 3.66 -2.95 6.11
N ARG A 45 3.59 -2.26 4.97
CA ARG A 45 4.44 -1.13 4.62
C ARG A 45 3.64 0.08 4.14
N MET A 46 4.19 1.25 4.34
CA MET A 46 3.75 2.50 3.73
C MET A 46 4.36 2.66 2.34
N TRP A 47 3.52 2.92 1.34
CA TRP A 47 3.98 3.49 0.08
C TRP A 47 4.20 4.99 0.26
N VAL A 48 5.42 5.45 -0.01
CA VAL A 48 5.80 6.85 0.20
C VAL A 48 5.80 7.62 -1.11
N ARG A 49 4.97 8.66 -1.14
CA ARG A 49 4.85 9.58 -2.27
C ARG A 49 5.98 10.60 -2.32
N ALA A 50 6.42 11.10 -1.17
CA ALA A 50 7.37 12.21 -1.08
C ALA A 50 8.82 11.74 -0.91
N ALA A 51 9.78 12.51 -1.41
CA ALA A 51 11.21 12.21 -1.24
C ALA A 51 11.63 12.10 0.25
N ALA A 52 10.92 12.76 1.16
CA ALA A 52 11.08 12.60 2.59
C ALA A 52 9.75 12.17 3.24
N PRO A 53 9.74 11.15 4.11
CA PRO A 53 8.56 10.81 4.89
C PRO A 53 8.16 11.99 5.77
N LYS A 54 6.90 12.47 5.63
CA LYS A 54 6.34 13.48 6.52
C LYS A 54 5.92 12.83 7.83
N GLY A 55 6.88 12.57 8.72
CA GLY A 55 6.67 12.07 10.09
C GLY A 55 7.35 10.72 10.39
N GLN A 56 7.40 10.39 11.69
CA GLN A 56 8.15 9.25 12.25
C GLN A 56 7.81 7.89 11.61
N ALA A 57 6.59 7.73 11.13
CA ALA A 57 6.08 6.45 10.65
C ALA A 57 6.22 6.25 9.13
N GLY A 58 6.87 7.19 8.44
CA GLY A 58 7.28 6.98 7.05
C GLY A 58 8.75 6.57 6.91
N THR A 59 9.56 6.61 7.97
CA THR A 59 11.00 6.34 7.85
C THR A 59 11.34 4.86 8.03
N ASP A 60 10.70 4.16 8.98
CA ASP A 60 11.01 2.75 9.29
C ASP A 60 10.11 1.74 8.55
N ASP A 61 8.87 2.12 8.25
CA ASP A 61 7.87 1.23 7.63
C ASP A 61 7.65 1.47 6.13
N SER A 62 8.57 2.18 5.47
CA SER A 62 8.52 2.39 4.03
C SER A 62 8.68 1.07 3.26
N LEU A 63 7.91 0.91 2.19
CA LEU A 63 8.12 -0.19 1.24
C LEU A 63 9.50 -0.07 0.60
N GLY A 64 10.38 -1.03 0.88
CA GLY A 64 11.69 -1.12 0.26
C GLY A 64 11.69 -1.96 -1.02
N GLN A 65 12.71 -1.78 -1.88
CA GLN A 65 12.89 -2.61 -3.08
C GLN A 65 13.06 -4.10 -2.75
N ALA A 66 13.69 -4.42 -1.62
CA ALA A 66 13.89 -5.81 -1.16
C ALA A 66 12.57 -6.56 -0.90
N GLU A 67 11.50 -5.83 -0.56
CA GLU A 67 10.17 -6.36 -0.27
C GLU A 67 9.24 -6.24 -1.49
N GLY A 68 9.76 -5.68 -2.58
CA GLY A 68 9.05 -5.29 -3.79
C GLY A 68 8.74 -6.39 -4.79
N GLY A 69 9.03 -7.65 -4.47
CA GLY A 69 8.89 -8.77 -5.39
C GLY A 69 7.46 -8.93 -5.90
N ARG A 70 6.50 -9.07 -4.99
CA ARG A 70 5.06 -9.19 -5.27
C ARG A 70 4.23 -8.62 -4.12
N VAL A 71 3.69 -7.43 -4.34
CA VAL A 71 3.10 -6.57 -3.30
C VAL A 71 1.60 -6.46 -3.50
N LEU A 72 0.83 -6.70 -2.45
CA LEU A 72 -0.58 -6.32 -2.41
C LEU A 72 -0.67 -4.84 -2.08
N ALA A 73 -0.90 -4.02 -3.10
CA ALA A 73 -1.03 -2.58 -2.97
C ALA A 73 -2.49 -2.19 -2.69
N ALA A 74 -2.72 -1.28 -1.75
CA ALA A 74 -4.02 -0.68 -1.47
C ALA A 74 -3.93 0.84 -1.46
N SER A 75 -4.66 1.46 -2.37
CA SER A 75 -4.82 2.91 -2.49
C SER A 75 -6.15 3.35 -1.90
N LEU A 76 -6.12 4.30 -0.96
CA LEU A 76 -7.32 5.01 -0.55
C LEU A 76 -7.68 6.04 -1.62
N ASP A 77 -8.86 5.88 -2.20
CA ASP A 77 -9.29 6.61 -3.39
C ASP A 77 -8.37 6.41 -4.62
N LYS A 78 -8.68 7.07 -5.74
CA LYS A 78 -7.92 7.00 -7.00
C LYS A 78 -6.84 8.08 -7.11
N ARG A 79 -6.83 9.07 -6.20
CA ARG A 79 -5.98 10.27 -6.30
C ARG A 79 -4.50 9.99 -6.60
N PHE A 80 -3.91 8.98 -5.95
CA PHE A 80 -2.50 8.62 -6.13
C PHE A 80 -2.31 7.23 -6.73
N LEU A 81 -3.39 6.63 -7.25
CA LEU A 81 -3.35 5.27 -7.79
C LEU A 81 -2.34 5.16 -8.93
N ASN A 82 -2.41 6.08 -9.91
CA ASN A 82 -1.52 6.05 -11.07
C ASN A 82 -0.05 6.22 -10.67
N GLU A 83 0.24 7.07 -9.69
CA GLU A 83 1.61 7.27 -9.18
C GLU A 83 2.12 5.99 -8.49
N MET A 84 1.27 5.34 -7.69
CA MET A 84 1.60 4.10 -6.98
C MET A 84 1.78 2.92 -7.95
N THR A 85 0.90 2.77 -8.94
CA THR A 85 1.01 1.75 -10.00
C THR A 85 2.31 1.92 -10.79
N ALA A 86 2.70 3.15 -11.10
CA ALA A 86 3.90 3.45 -11.89
C ALA A 86 5.23 3.15 -11.18
N ASP A 87 5.21 2.83 -9.89
CA ASP A 87 6.39 2.36 -9.17
C ASP A 87 6.58 0.85 -9.23
N PHE A 88 5.71 0.12 -9.95
CA PHE A 88 5.86 -1.32 -10.16
C PHE A 88 6.16 -1.59 -11.64
N ARG A 89 6.97 -2.62 -11.89
CA ARG A 89 7.28 -3.05 -13.26
C ARG A 89 6.05 -3.67 -13.94
N THR A 90 5.27 -4.45 -13.20
CA THR A 90 4.03 -5.06 -13.66
C THR A 90 2.94 -4.89 -12.61
N THR A 91 1.69 -4.74 -13.05
CA THR A 91 0.53 -4.68 -12.16
C THR A 91 -0.62 -5.51 -12.70
N SER A 92 -1.40 -6.11 -11.78
CA SER A 92 -2.66 -6.76 -12.11
C SER A 92 -3.77 -5.74 -12.34
N ASP A 93 -4.94 -6.21 -12.75
CA ASP A 93 -6.16 -5.40 -12.75
C ASP A 93 -6.47 -4.82 -11.37
N HIS A 94 -7.07 -3.64 -11.37
CA HIS A 94 -7.54 -2.94 -10.19
C HIS A 94 -8.85 -3.55 -9.69
N ALA A 95 -8.86 -4.07 -8.47
CA ALA A 95 -10.08 -4.41 -7.75
C ALA A 95 -10.54 -3.24 -6.89
N ILE A 96 -11.83 -2.89 -6.98
CA ILE A 96 -12.41 -1.79 -6.21
C ILE A 96 -13.21 -2.38 -5.04
N SER A 97 -12.84 -1.99 -3.83
CA SER A 97 -13.59 -2.28 -2.61
C SER A 97 -14.16 -0.98 -2.04
N SER A 98 -15.41 -1.00 -1.60
CA SER A 98 -15.98 0.12 -0.83
C SER A 98 -16.00 -0.26 0.64
N ILE A 99 -15.43 0.59 1.48
CA ILE A 99 -15.42 0.43 2.93
C ILE A 99 -16.26 1.54 3.54
N TRP A 100 -17.26 1.16 4.32
CA TRP A 100 -17.99 2.08 5.19
C TRP A 100 -17.09 2.42 6.38
N LEU A 101 -16.89 3.71 6.62
CA LEU A 101 -16.23 4.21 7.82
C LEU A 101 -17.25 4.49 8.93
N ASP A 102 -18.40 5.01 8.54
CA ASP A 102 -19.59 5.21 9.35
C ASP A 102 -20.83 5.30 8.43
N ARG A 103 -21.99 5.64 8.99
CA ARG A 103 -23.28 5.65 8.28
C ARG A 103 -23.30 6.59 7.07
N ASP A 104 -22.53 7.69 7.09
CA ASP A 104 -22.55 8.73 6.06
C ASP A 104 -21.24 8.75 5.24
N HIS A 105 -20.15 8.19 5.76
CA HIS A 105 -18.86 8.19 5.08
C HIS A 105 -18.52 6.81 4.49
N ARG A 106 -18.57 6.72 3.16
CA ARG A 106 -18.02 5.59 2.39
C ARG A 106 -16.70 5.99 1.75
N ARG A 107 -15.64 5.26 2.03
CA ARG A 107 -14.37 5.39 1.30
C ARG A 107 -14.23 4.30 0.25
N ARG A 108 -13.74 4.70 -0.92
CA ARG A 108 -13.33 3.78 -1.96
C ARG A 108 -11.88 3.39 -1.73
N MET A 109 -11.59 2.10 -1.80
CA MET A 109 -10.26 1.54 -1.78
C MET A 109 -10.03 0.80 -3.09
N VAL A 110 -8.89 1.03 -3.72
CA VAL A 110 -8.48 0.31 -4.91
C VAL A 110 -7.31 -0.57 -4.54
N THR A 111 -7.39 -1.84 -4.88
CA THR A 111 -6.33 -2.83 -4.61
C THR A 111 -5.82 -3.44 -5.90
N PHE A 112 -4.53 -3.73 -5.96
CA PHE A 112 -3.90 -4.46 -7.05
C PHE A 112 -2.68 -5.22 -6.55
N VAL A 113 -2.20 -6.18 -7.34
CA VAL A 113 -0.89 -6.78 -7.14
C VAL A 113 0.11 -6.03 -8.02
N GLY A 114 1.17 -5.50 -7.42
CA GLY A 114 2.31 -4.93 -8.13
C GLY A 114 3.55 -5.78 -7.93
N GLU A 115 4.36 -5.95 -8.98
CA GLU A 115 5.59 -6.74 -8.93
C GLU A 115 6.79 -5.93 -9.39
N GLY A 116 7.94 -6.20 -8.76
CA GLY A 116 9.18 -5.49 -9.02
C GLY A 116 9.09 -4.01 -8.67
N PHE A 117 8.83 -3.69 -7.41
CA PHE A 117 8.80 -2.31 -6.91
C PHE A 117 10.11 -1.59 -7.21
N GLN A 118 10.01 -0.54 -8.02
CA GLN A 118 11.07 0.36 -8.44
C GLN A 118 10.52 1.79 -8.32
N PRO A 119 10.60 2.40 -7.13
CA PRO A 119 10.03 3.72 -6.91
C PRO A 119 10.65 4.72 -7.86
N ARG A 120 9.81 5.38 -8.67
CA ARG A 120 10.27 6.44 -9.57
C ARG A 120 10.90 7.56 -8.74
N PRO A 121 11.94 8.24 -9.25
CA PRO A 121 12.56 9.36 -8.56
C PRO A 121 11.51 10.35 -8.06
N ARG A 122 11.55 10.65 -6.76
CA ARG A 122 10.69 11.65 -6.13
C ARG A 122 11.36 13.00 -6.23
N ASP A 123 10.62 14.03 -6.58
CA ASP A 123 11.18 15.38 -6.60
C ASP A 123 11.50 15.82 -5.15
N PRO A 124 12.76 16.21 -4.86
CA PRO A 124 13.19 16.51 -3.50
C PRO A 124 12.62 17.84 -2.95
N VAL A 125 12.06 18.70 -3.81
CA VAL A 125 11.59 20.04 -3.45
C VAL A 125 10.05 20.09 -3.34
N SER A 126 9.37 19.56 -4.33
CA SER A 126 7.91 19.52 -4.43
C SER A 126 7.31 18.25 -3.80
N GLY A 127 8.07 17.15 -3.74
CA GLY A 127 7.66 15.89 -3.15
C GLY A 127 7.23 14.78 -4.13
N PRO A 128 6.27 15.00 -5.06
CA PRO A 128 5.71 13.91 -5.85
C PRO A 128 6.70 13.32 -6.86
N PRO A 129 6.45 12.09 -7.35
CA PRO A 129 7.13 11.58 -8.53
C PRO A 129 6.79 12.43 -9.76
N THR A 130 7.72 12.49 -10.72
CA THR A 130 7.45 13.08 -12.04
C THR A 130 6.22 12.40 -12.67
N PRO A 131 5.26 13.15 -13.23
CA PRO A 131 4.12 12.54 -13.90
C PRO A 131 4.57 11.56 -14.99
N PRO A 132 3.90 10.40 -15.16
CA PRO A 132 4.14 9.51 -16.30
C PRO A 132 3.79 10.19 -17.63
#